data_AF-A0A699X028-F1
#
_entry.id   AF-A0A699X028-F1
#
_cell.length_a   1.000
_cell.length_b   1.000
_cell.length_c   1.000
_cell.angle_alpha   90.00
_cell.angle_beta   90.00
_cell.angle_gamma   90.00
#
_symmetry.space_group_name_H-M   'P 1'
#
loop_
_entity.id
_entity.type
_entity.pdbx_description
1 polymer ?
#
loop_
_entity_poly.entity_id
_entity_poly.type
_entity_poly.pdbx_seq_one_letter_code
_entity_poly.pdbx_strand_id
1 'polypeptide(L)' 'MSDTFGNTVSPDDAYLVLRGARTLAARLDVHERQAVRVALWLQQQPQVKRVFHPALPDHPGHAVWKRD' A
#
# COMPACT_ATOMS: atom_id res chain seq x y z
N MET A 1 -1.72 -17.29 -23.45
CA MET A 1 -1.59 -17.95 -22.12
C MET A 1 -2.87 -17.84 -21.27
N SER A 2 -3.74 -16.84 -21.47
CA SER A 2 -5.06 -16.80 -20.80
C SER A 2 -6.07 -17.79 -21.42
N ASP A 3 -6.05 -17.93 -22.74
CA ASP A 3 -7.05 -18.71 -23.49
C ASP A 3 -7.12 -20.20 -23.13
N THR A 4 -6.02 -20.79 -22.64
CA THR A 4 -5.95 -22.20 -22.26
C THR A 4 -6.54 -22.47 -20.87
N PHE A 5 -6.60 -21.47 -19.99
CA PHE A 5 -7.07 -21.61 -18.61
C PHE A 5 -8.42 -20.92 -18.35
N GLY A 6 -8.90 -20.09 -19.28
CA GLY A 6 -10.19 -19.40 -19.14
C GLY A 6 -10.22 -18.33 -18.04
N ASN A 7 -9.07 -17.91 -17.53
CA ASN A 7 -8.97 -16.91 -16.48
C ASN A 7 -9.09 -15.51 -17.08
N THR A 8 -10.34 -15.08 -17.28
CA THR A 8 -10.68 -13.76 -17.81
C THR A 8 -11.35 -12.88 -16.74
N VAL A 9 -11.25 -11.56 -16.90
CA VAL A 9 -11.96 -10.59 -16.07
C VAL A 9 -13.26 -10.17 -16.74
N SER A 10 -14.32 -9.96 -15.96
CA SER A 10 -15.56 -9.36 -16.47
C SER A 10 -15.28 -7.96 -17.06
N PRO A 11 -15.92 -7.56 -18.17
CA PRO A 11 -15.79 -6.20 -18.69
C PRO A 11 -16.17 -5.13 -17.66
N ASP A 12 -17.13 -5.42 -16.78
CA ASP A 12 -17.56 -4.49 -15.73
C ASP A 12 -16.48 -4.31 -14.65
N ASP A 13 -15.81 -5.40 -14.25
CA ASP A 13 -14.68 -5.35 -13.31
C ASP A 13 -13.50 -4.59 -13.92
N ALA A 14 -13.20 -4.85 -15.20
CA ALA A 14 -12.17 -4.12 -15.92
C ALA A 14 -12.48 -2.61 -15.97
N TYR A 15 -13.74 -2.24 -16.23
CA TYR A 15 -14.18 -0.85 -16.18
C TYR A 15 -14.01 -0.22 -14.79
N LEU A 16 -14.39 -0.94 -13.72
CA LEU A 16 -14.26 -0.44 -12.34
C LEU A 16 -12.79 -0.22 -11.95
N VAL A 17 -11.88 -1.12 -12.34
CA VAL A 17 -10.44 -0.95 -12.13
C VAL A 17 -9.93 0.29 -12.86
N LEU A 18 -10.26 0.45 -14.14
CA LEU A 18 -9.85 1.61 -14.95
C LEU A 18 -10.41 2.92 -14.39
N ARG A 19 -11.66 2.91 -13.93
CA ARG A 19 -12.28 4.06 -13.26
C ARG A 19 -11.53 4.41 -11.97
N GLY A 20 -11.20 3.42 -11.14
CA GLY A 20 -10.46 3.60 -9.90
C GLY A 20 -9.00 4.04 -10.11
N ALA A 21 -8.37 3.60 -11.20
CA ALA A 21 -6.98 3.93 -11.53
C ALA A 21 -6.78 5.44 -11.73
N ARG A 22 -7.80 6.16 -12.23
CA ARG A 22 -7.75 7.62 -12.44
C ARG A 22 -7.42 8.42 -11.18
N THR A 23 -7.73 7.89 -9.99
CA THR A 23 -7.44 8.54 -8.70
C THR A 23 -6.36 7.82 -7.90
N LEU A 24 -5.70 6.81 -8.48
CA LEU A 24 -4.73 5.99 -7.76
C LEU A 24 -3.58 6.81 -7.18
N ALA A 25 -2.99 7.71 -7.97
CA ALA A 25 -1.88 8.54 -7.51
C ALA A 25 -2.24 9.39 -6.28
N ALA A 26 -3.36 10.11 -6.34
CA ALA A 26 -3.84 10.93 -5.22
C ALA A 26 -4.18 10.08 -3.98
N ARG A 27 -4.78 8.90 -4.18
CA ARG A 27 -5.06 7.97 -3.07
C ARG A 27 -3.77 7.46 -2.43
N LEU A 28 -2.78 7.03 -3.21
CA LEU A 28 -1.53 6.49 -2.69
C LEU A 28 -0.72 7.54 -1.93
N ASP A 29 -0.64 8.78 -2.43
CA ASP A 29 0.00 9.90 -1.73
C ASP A 29 -0.68 10.20 -0.38
N VAL A 30 -2.02 10.16 -0.33
CA VAL A 30 -2.75 10.27 0.95
C VAL A 30 -2.49 9.05 1.85
N HIS A 31 -2.55 7.84 1.31
CA HIS A 31 -2.30 6.61 2.08
C HIS A 31 -0.92 6.62 2.73
N GLU A 32 0.13 6.99 1.99
CA GLU A 32 1.49 7.07 2.52
C GLU A 32 1.57 8.07 3.68
N ARG A 33 1.15 9.32 3.47
CA ARG A 33 1.20 10.36 4.52
C ARG A 33 0.44 9.95 5.78
N GLN A 34 -0.75 9.37 5.63
CA GLN A 34 -1.55 8.96 6.77
C GLN A 34 -0.97 7.72 7.46
N ALA A 35 -0.48 6.73 6.70
CA ALA A 35 0.11 5.52 7.26
C ALA A 35 1.36 5.83 8.07
N VAL A 36 2.26 6.69 7.57
CA VAL A 36 3.45 7.14 8.31
C VAL A 36 3.06 7.89 9.57
N ARG A 37 2.07 8.79 9.49
CA ARG A 37 1.56 9.53 10.67
C ARG A 37 1.03 8.58 11.74
N VAL A 38 0.22 7.59 11.35
CA VAL A 38 -0.32 6.60 12.28
C VAL A 38 0.79 5.71 12.84
N ALA A 39 1.76 5.30 12.03
CA ALA A 39 2.89 4.48 12.47
C ALA A 39 3.73 5.20 13.54
N LEU A 40 4.02 6.48 13.33
CA LEU A 40 4.74 7.31 14.31
C LEU A 40 3.92 7.53 15.59
N TRP A 41 2.60 7.73 15.48
CA TRP A 41 1.73 7.81 16.65
C TRP A 41 1.70 6.50 17.43
N LEU A 42 1.63 5.35 16.74
CA LEU A 42 1.64 4.02 17.36
C LEU A 42 2.95 3.75 18.11
N GLN A 43 4.10 4.23 17.61
CA GLN A 43 5.39 4.09 18.32
C GLN A 43 5.40 4.79 19.69
N GLN A 44 4.52 5.76 19.92
CA GLN A 44 4.43 6.50 21.18
C GLN A 44 3.44 5.87 22.18
N GLN A 45 2.71 4.83 21.77
CA GLN A 45 1.67 4.24 22.62
C GLN A 45 2.28 3.17 23.54
N PRO A 46 2.18 3.31 24.88
CA PRO A 46 2.81 2.37 25.82
C PRO A 46 2.28 0.93 25.72
N GLN A 47 1.06 0.76 25.24
CA GLN A 47 0.44 -0.55 24.98
C GLN A 47 0.91 -1.23 23.69
N VAL A 48 1.63 -0.51 22.82
CA VAL A 48 2.12 -1.02 21.53
C VAL A 48 3.55 -1.50 21.69
N LYS A 49 3.76 -2.81 21.61
CA LYS A 49 5.09 -3.41 21.75
C LYS A 49 6.04 -3.07 20.59
N ARG A 50 5.52 -3.04 19.36
CA ARG A 50 6.31 -2.80 18.15
C ARG A 50 5.43 -2.37 16.99
N VAL A 51 5.95 -1.50 16.13
CA VAL A 51 5.33 -1.09 14.87
C VAL A 51 6.17 -1.61 13.72
N PHE A 52 5.53 -2.22 12.72
CA PHE A 52 6.17 -2.65 11.48
C PHE A 52 5.65 -1.79 10.33
N HIS A 53 6.44 -0.80 9.91
CA HIS A 53 6.14 0.01 8.74
C HIS A 53 7.44 0.27 7.96
N PRO A 54 7.50 0.01 6.64
CA PRO A 54 8.76 0.02 5.89
C PRO A 54 9.41 1.41 5.79
N ALA A 55 8.60 2.48 5.88
CA ALA A 55 9.13 3.84 5.95
C ALA A 55 9.81 4.20 7.30
N LEU A 56 9.66 3.38 8.34
CA LEU A 56 10.33 3.62 9.63
C LEU A 56 11.78 3.14 9.59
N PRO A 57 12.76 3.92 10.11
CA PRO A 57 14.18 3.57 10.04
C PRO A 57 14.58 2.27 10.75
N ASP A 58 13.82 1.87 11.77
CA ASP A 58 14.04 0.66 12.57
C ASP A 58 13.43 -0.60 11.91
N HIS A 59 12.73 -0.45 10.79
CA HIS A 59 12.19 -1.58 10.04
C HIS A 59 13.32 -2.33 9.30
N PRO A 60 13.39 -3.68 9.38
CA PRO A 60 14.45 -4.46 8.72
C PRO A 60 14.54 -4.24 7.21
N GLY A 61 13.41 -3.96 6.56
CA GLY A 61 13.32 -3.68 5.13
C GLY A 61 13.47 -2.20 4.73
N HIS A 62 13.76 -1.29 5.67
CA HIS A 62 13.78 0.15 5.39
C HIS A 62 14.76 0.53 4.27
N ALA A 63 15.94 -0.10 4.24
CA ALA A 63 16.95 0.17 3.22
C ALA A 63 16.47 -0.21 1.81
N VAL A 64 15.71 -1.30 1.67
CA VAL A 64 15.12 -1.71 0.39
C VAL A 64 13.98 -0.76 0.01
N TRP A 65 13.11 -0.44 0.96
CA TRP A 65 12.00 0.49 0.74
C TRP A 65 12.47 1.89 0.32
N LYS A 66 13.59 2.38 0.86
CA LYS A 66 14.14 3.70 0.52
C LYS A 66 14.79 3.74 -0.87
N ARG A 67 15.25 2.59 -1.38
CA ARG A 67 15.96 2.51 -2.66
C ARG A 67 15.00 2.64 -3.86
N ASP A 68 13.83 2.02 -3.75
CA ASP A 68 12.84 1.84 -4.83
C ASP A 68 11.63 2.77 -4.65
#